data_AF-A0A087TFK6-F1
#
_entry.id   AF-A0A087TFK6-F1
#
_cell.length_a   1.000
_cell.length_b   1.000
_cell.length_c   1.000
_cell.angle_alpha   90.00
_cell.angle_beta   90.00
_cell.angle_gamma   90.00
#
_symmetry.space_group_name_H-M   'P 1'
#
loop_
_entity.id
_entity.type
_entity.pdbx_description
1 polymer ?
#
loop_
_entity_poly.entity_id
_entity_poly.type
_entity_poly.pdbx_seq_one_letter_code
_entity_poly.pdbx_strand_id
1 'polypeptide(L)' 'MKCIPEGVIHLYFLRWKCTKRIRKEDRSDIYELGKKESKSDRTPRKTRERCEWEKVSIPVTVACSCTC' A
#
# COMPACT_ATOMS: atom_id res chain seq x y z
N MET A 1 -20.72 25.25 -27.38
CA MET A 1 -19.87 24.13 -27.78
C MET A 1 -18.85 23.82 -26.69
N LYS A 2 -18.88 22.60 -26.15
CA LYS A 2 -17.92 22.08 -25.15
C LYS A 2 -17.35 20.76 -25.65
N CYS A 3 -16.04 20.56 -25.50
CA CYS A 3 -15.42 19.26 -25.79
C CYS A 3 -15.59 18.33 -24.58
N ILE A 4 -16.14 17.13 -24.81
CA ILE A 4 -16.32 16.08 -23.81
C ILE A 4 -15.44 14.89 -24.21
N PRO A 5 -14.68 14.30 -23.26
CA PRO A 5 -13.94 13.06 -23.52
C PRO A 5 -14.91 11.89 -23.81
N GLU A 6 -14.73 11.19 -24.93
CA GLU A 6 -15.57 10.05 -25.34
C GLU A 6 -14.85 8.71 -25.38
N GLY A 7 -13.52 8.72 -25.49
CA GLY A 7 -12.72 7.49 -25.53
C GLY A 7 -11.70 7.48 -24.41
N VAL A 8 -11.69 6.40 -23.60
CA VAL A 8 -10.69 6.17 -22.56
C VAL A 8 -10.00 4.83 -22.79
N ILE A 9 -8.68 4.82 -22.81
CA ILE A 9 -7.85 3.61 -22.83
C ILE A 9 -7.14 3.47 -21.48
N HIS A 10 -7.00 2.24 -20.99
CA HIS A 10 -6.22 1.96 -19.79
C HIS A 10 -4.79 1.56 -20.14
N LEU A 11 -3.83 2.38 -19.72
CA LEU A 11 -2.42 2.03 -19.77
C LEU A 11 -2.04 1.28 -18.49
N TYR A 12 -1.37 0.14 -18.64
CA TYR A 12 -0.94 -0.69 -17.51
C TYR A 12 0.55 -0.53 -17.24
N PHE A 13 0.89 -0.22 -16.00
CA PHE A 13 2.26 -0.04 -15.54
C PHE A 13 2.54 -0.87 -14.31
N LEU A 14 3.81 -1.16 -14.06
CA LEU A 14 4.27 -1.65 -12.77
C LEU A 14 4.72 -0.46 -11.93
N ARG A 15 4.13 -0.29 -10.75
CA ARG A 15 4.51 0.73 -9.78
C ARG A 15 5.20 0.08 -8.60
N TRP A 16 6.36 0.59 -8.23
CA TRP A 16 7.03 0.18 -7.01
C TRP A 16 6.34 0.81 -5.82
N LYS A 17 5.84 0.00 -4.89
CA LYS A 17 5.16 0.48 -3.70
C LYS A 17 5.76 -0.14 -2.46
N CYS A 18 6.16 0.73 -1.53
CA CYS A 18 6.65 0.33 -0.22
C CYS A 18 5.55 0.57 0.82
N THR A 19 5.17 -0.49 1.52
CA THR A 19 4.27 -0.40 2.67
C THR A 19 5.05 -0.58 3.95
N LYS A 20 4.84 0.32 4.91
CA LYS A 20 5.32 0.14 6.27
C LYS A 20 4.41 -0.88 6.95
N ARG A 21 4.88 -2.12 7.11
CA ARG A 21 4.24 -3.04 8.05
C ARG A 21 4.54 -2.55 9.45
N ILE A 22 3.63 -1.74 10.00
CA ILE A 22 3.47 -1.70 11.45
C ILE A 22 2.97 -3.11 11.79
N ARG A 23 3.85 -3.95 12.32
CA ARG A 23 3.40 -5.14 13.05
C ARG A 23 2.51 -4.58 14.15
N LYS A 24 1.19 -4.58 13.96
CA LYS A 24 0.29 -4.75 15.09
C LYS A 24 0.71 -6.10 15.65
N GLU A 25 1.59 -6.07 16.65
CA GLU A 25 1.64 -7.17 17.60
C GLU A 25 0.19 -7.40 17.97
N ASP A 26 -0.36 -8.51 17.48
CA ASP A 26 -1.45 -9.17 18.17
C ASP A 26 -0.99 -9.25 19.61
N ARG A 27 -1.53 -8.34 20.42
CA ARG A 27 -1.54 -8.40 21.85
C ARG A 27 -2.49 -9.54 22.20
N SER A 28 -2.10 -10.76 21.82
CA SER A 28 -2.70 -11.97 22.33
C SER A 28 -2.05 -12.14 23.70
N ASP A 29 -2.72 -11.56 24.69
CA ASP A 29 -2.46 -11.74 26.11
C ASP A 29 -2.63 -13.23 26.46
N ILE A 30 -1.63 -14.05 26.13
CA ILE A 30 -1.48 -15.39 26.71
C ILE A 30 -0.38 -15.27 27.76
N TYR A 31 -0.78 -14.71 28.90
CA TYR A 31 -0.01 -14.78 30.14
C TYR A 31 -0.13 -16.22 30.67
N GLU A 32 0.63 -17.15 30.09
CA GLU A 32 0.94 -18.37 30.83
C GLU A 32 1.97 -18.04 31.92
N LEU A 33 1.55 -18.37 33.14
CA LEU A 33 2.26 -18.21 34.39
C LEU A 33 3.64 -18.86 34.35
N GLY A 34 4.67 -18.05 34.62
CA GLY A 34 5.89 -18.50 35.28
C GLY A 34 7.09 -18.71 34.36
N LYS A 35 8.02 -17.74 34.37
CA LYS A 35 9.38 -17.90 34.93
C LYS A 35 10.22 -16.65 34.63
N LYS A 36 10.78 -16.14 35.73
CA LYS A 36 12.02 -15.37 35.94
C LYS A 36 12.74 -14.77 34.72
N GLU A 37 13.02 -13.48 34.88
CA GLU A 37 14.20 -12.74 34.43
C GLU A 37 14.56 -12.80 32.93
N SER A 38 14.31 -11.70 32.22
CA SER A 38 15.18 -11.28 31.12
C SER A 38 15.16 -9.76 31.01
N LYS A 39 16.36 -9.19 31.05
CA LYS A 39 16.67 -7.76 30.97
C LYS A 39 15.98 -7.11 29.77
N SER A 40 15.37 -5.94 30.00
CA SER A 40 14.81 -5.05 29.00
C SER A 40 15.93 -4.51 28.09
N ASP A 41 16.30 -5.27 27.07
CA ASP A 41 17.14 -4.80 25.98
C ASP A 41 16.23 -4.04 24.99
N ARG A 42 16.36 -2.71 24.97
CA ARG A 42 15.60 -1.83 24.06
C ARG A 42 16.16 -1.96 22.65
N THR A 43 15.89 -3.08 21.97
CA THR A 43 16.14 -3.19 20.53
C THR A 43 15.22 -2.22 19.79
N PRO A 44 15.75 -1.34 18.91
CA PRO A 44 14.92 -0.45 18.12
C PRO A 44 13.97 -1.30 17.25
N ARG A 45 12.66 -1.06 17.38
CA ARG A 45 11.60 -1.64 16.54
C ARG A 45 11.97 -1.40 15.07
N LYS A 46 12.60 -2.38 14.44
CA LYS A 46 12.86 -2.36 12.99
C LYS A 46 11.52 -2.47 12.28
N THR A 47 10.95 -1.33 11.90
CA THR A 47 9.87 -1.29 10.92
C THR A 47 10.40 -1.89 9.64
N ARG A 48 10.01 -3.14 9.36
CA ARG A 48 10.37 -3.81 8.11
C ARG A 48 9.47 -3.23 7.02
N GLU A 49 10.04 -2.37 6.19
CA GLU A 49 9.37 -1.91 4.97
C GLU A 49 9.30 -3.10 4.00
N ARG A 50 8.09 -3.37 3.49
CA ARG A 50 7.89 -4.36 2.42
C ARG A 50 7.57 -3.59 1.16
N CYS A 51 8.44 -3.74 0.17
CA CYS A 51 8.22 -3.17 -1.15
C CYS A 51 7.91 -4.26 -2.16
N GLU A 52 6.94 -4.01 -3.02
CA GLU A 52 6.55 -4.90 -4.11
C GLU A 52 6.12 -4.10 -5.34
N TRP A 53 6.24 -4.72 -6.52
CA TRP A 53 5.69 -4.18 -7.76
C TRP A 53 4.19 -4.47 -7.81
N GLU A 54 3.37 -3.42 -7.88
CA GLU A 54 1.93 -3.54 -8.11
C GLU A 54 1.59 -3.16 -9.56
N LYS A 55 0.64 -3.86 -10.18
CA LYS A 55 0.10 -3.47 -11.48
C LYS A 55 -0.89 -2.32 -11.28
N VAL A 56 -0.69 -1.21 -11.97
CA VAL A 56 -1.54 -0.01 -11.92
C VAL A 56 -2.11 0.26 -13.30
N SER A 57 -3.39 0.64 -13.35
CA SER A 57 -4.05 1.11 -14.57
C SER A 57 -4.24 2.61 -14.52
N ILE A 58 -3.76 3.34 -15.52
CA ILE A 58 -3.98 4.77 -15.68
C ILE A 58 -4.93 4.99 -16.86
N PRO A 59 -6.13 5.56 -16.64
CA PRO A 59 -7.02 5.92 -17.73
C PRO A 59 -6.46 7.12 -18.49
N VAL A 60 -6.42 7.03 -19.81
CA VAL A 60 -6.00 8.11 -20.70
C VAL A 60 -7.11 8.36 -21.71
N THR A 61 -7.57 9.59 -21.77
CA THR A 61 -8.51 10.03 -22.79
C THR A 61 -7.82 10.07 -24.15
N VAL A 62 -8.38 9.39 -25.13
CA VAL A 62 -7.84 9.31 -26.51
C VAL A 62 -8.79 9.87 -27.57
N ALA A 63 -10.04 10.14 -27.20
CA ALA A 63 -11.00 10.77 -28.09
C ALA A 63 -11.87 11.77 -27.33
N CYS A 64 -12.22 12.86 -28.00
CA CYS A 64 -13.15 13.87 -27.51
C CYS A 64 -14.19 14.16 -28.61
N SER A 65 -15.43 14.41 -28.21
CA SER A 65 -16.47 14.96 -29.08
C SER A 65 -16.85 16.37 -28.64
N CYS A 66 -17.49 17.11 -29.54
CA CYS A 66 -18.05 18.41 -29.23
C CYS A 66 -19.56 18.29 -29.02
N THR A 67 -20.05 18.74 -27.87
CA THR A 67 -21.49 18.94 -27.64
C THR A 67 -21.83 20.42 -27.78
N CYS A 68 -22.99 20.73 -28.37
CA CYS A 68 -23.46 22.11 -28.56
C CYS A 68 -23.62 22.85 -27.23
#